data_AF-A0A218QNF7-F1
#
_entry.id   AF-A0A218QNF7-F1
#
_cell.length_a   1.000
_cell.length_b   1.000
_cell.length_c   1.000
_cell.angle_alpha   90.00
_cell.angle_beta   90.00
_cell.angle_gamma   90.00
#
_symmetry.space_group_name_H-M   'P 1'
#
loop_
_entity.id
_entity.type
_entity.pdbx_description
1 polymer ?
#
loop_
_entity_poly.entity_id
_entity_poly.type
_entity_poly.pdbx_seq_one_letter_code
_entity_poly.pdbx_strand_id
1 'polypeptide(L)'
;MIVETPSGIILPGHPFFDQYLYGTLPPGWRNYAFHNPDFAFVARAGSGLLEAVSEDELDEYLEGGEYDDRLEEIGDNTDEYDY
;
A
#
# COMPACT_ATOMS: atom_id res chain seq x y z
N MET A 1 -14.94 10.72 -3.50
CA MET A 1 -14.70 12.11 -3.05
C MET A 1 -13.66 12.69 -3.99
N ILE A 2 -13.94 13.78 -4.71
CA ILE A 2 -12.93 14.48 -5.51
C ILE A 2 -12.44 15.63 -4.65
N VAL A 3 -11.19 15.57 -4.21
CA VAL A 3 -10.55 16.67 -3.49
C VAL A 3 -9.96 17.59 -4.57
N GLU A 4 -10.55 18.77 -4.74
CA GLU A 4 -10.08 19.72 -5.73
C GLU A 4 -8.87 20.49 -5.18
N THR A 5 -7.69 20.25 -5.75
CA THR A 5 -6.51 21.10 -5.56
C THR A 5 -6.22 21.87 -6.84
N PRO A 6 -5.65 23.09 -6.78
CA PRO A 6 -5.35 23.90 -7.98
C PRO A 6 -4.44 23.20 -9.00
N SER A 7 -3.63 22.24 -8.55
CA SER A 7 -2.73 21.43 -9.36
C SER A 7 -3.25 20.01 -9.65
N GLY A 8 -4.39 19.61 -9.08
CA GLY A 8 -4.88 18.23 -9.10
C GLY A 8 -4.02 17.23 -8.31
N ILE A 9 -3.02 17.72 -7.58
CA ILE A 9 -2.11 16.91 -6.76
C ILE A 9 -2.34 17.25 -5.28
N ILE A 10 -2.42 16.24 -4.43
CA ILE A 10 -2.48 16.40 -2.98
C ILE A 10 -1.10 16.03 -2.43
N LEU A 11 -0.45 16.99 -1.78
CA LEU A 11 0.92 16.84 -1.27
C LEU A 11 0.93 16.65 0.26
N PRO A 12 2.02 16.10 0.82
CA PRO A 12 2.20 16.05 2.27
C PRO A 12 1.96 17.42 2.92
N GLY A 13 1.17 17.44 3.99
CA GLY A 13 0.74 18.67 4.67
C GLY A 13 -0.64 19.19 4.26
N HIS A 14 -1.27 18.63 3.23
CA HIS A 14 -2.67 18.92 2.90
C HIS A 14 -3.63 18.16 3.83
N PRO A 15 -4.74 18.75 4.32
CA PRO A 15 -5.66 18.10 5.27
C PRO A 15 -6.28 16.78 4.79
N PHE A 16 -6.36 16.60 3.47
CA PHE A 16 -6.89 15.40 2.84
C PHE A 16 -5.80 14.46 2.30
N PHE A 17 -4.53 14.71 2.59
CA PHE A 17 -3.42 13.88 2.08
C PHE A 17 -3.56 12.43 2.53
N ASP A 18 -3.72 12.20 3.85
CA ASP A 18 -3.84 10.84 4.39
C ASP A 18 -5.09 10.14 3.86
N GLN A 19 -6.24 10.83 3.84
CA GLN A 19 -7.49 10.27 3.29
C GLN A 19 -7.36 9.92 1.81
N TYR A 20 -6.64 10.72 1.04
CA TYR A 20 -6.38 10.43 -0.37
C TYR A 20 -5.43 9.26 -0.54
N LEU A 21 -4.33 9.24 0.22
CA LEU A 21 -3.33 8.17 0.19
C LEU A 21 -3.96 6.81 0.53
N TYR A 22 -4.80 6.75 1.57
CA TYR A 22 -5.48 5.51 1.97
C TYR A 22 -6.75 5.20 1.16
N GLY A 23 -7.35 6.21 0.51
CA GLY A 23 -8.60 6.08 -0.23
C GLY A 23 -8.45 5.82 -1.72
N THR A 24 -7.22 5.84 -2.26
CA THR A 24 -6.95 5.66 -3.68
C THR A 24 -5.98 4.52 -3.95
N LEU A 25 -6.29 3.72 -4.97
CA LEU A 25 -5.41 2.64 -5.42
C LEU A 25 -4.23 3.21 -6.22
N PRO A 26 -3.05 2.55 -6.19
CA PRO A 26 -1.82 3.09 -6.73
C PRO A 26 -1.90 3.40 -8.23
N PRO A 27 -1.30 4.50 -8.72
CA PRO A 27 -1.32 4.84 -10.13
C PRO A 27 -0.90 3.67 -11.03
N GLY A 28 -1.60 3.49 -12.15
CA GLY A 28 -1.26 2.43 -13.12
C GLY A 28 -1.73 1.01 -12.75
N TRP A 29 -2.28 0.78 -11.55
CA TRP A 29 -2.73 -0.56 -11.11
C TRP A 29 -3.69 -1.23 -12.09
N ARG A 30 -4.60 -0.48 -12.72
CA ARG A 30 -5.54 -1.03 -13.71
C ARG A 30 -4.85 -1.53 -14.96
N ASN A 31 -3.82 -0.82 -15.41
CA ASN A 31 -3.04 -1.25 -16.56
C ASN A 31 -2.20 -2.48 -16.21
N TYR A 32 -1.65 -2.53 -15.00
CA TYR A 32 -0.95 -3.71 -14.50
C TYR A 32 -1.88 -4.92 -14.45
N ALA A 33 -3.05 -4.79 -13.80
CA ALA A 33 -4.06 -5.84 -13.68
C ALA A 33 -4.61 -6.33 -15.03
N PHE A 34 -4.64 -5.46 -16.05
CA PHE A 34 -5.04 -5.87 -17.40
C PHE A 34 -4.06 -6.87 -18.03
N HIS A 35 -2.78 -6.77 -17.68
CA HIS A 35 -1.73 -7.66 -18.20
C HIS A 35 -1.43 -8.84 -17.26
N ASN A 36 -1.81 -8.72 -15.98
CA ASN A 36 -1.64 -9.73 -14.93
C ASN A 36 -3.01 -10.01 -14.28
N PRO A 37 -3.77 -11.00 -14.79
CA PRO A 37 -5.12 -11.28 -14.29
C PRO A 37 -5.11 -11.77 -12.83
N ASP A 38 -4.04 -12.46 -12.45
CA ASP A 38 -3.75 -12.90 -11.09
C ASP A 38 -2.70 -11.96 -10.50
N PHE A 39 -3.17 -10.94 -9.77
CA PHE A 39 -2.32 -9.92 -9.14
C PHE A 39 -2.79 -9.65 -7.71
N ALA A 40 -1.88 -9.15 -6.89
CA ALA A 40 -2.15 -8.74 -5.51
C ALA A 40 -1.67 -7.30 -5.27
N PHE A 41 -1.98 -6.78 -4.07
CA PHE A 41 -1.41 -5.53 -3.60
C PHE A 41 -0.59 -5.78 -2.34
N VAL A 42 0.63 -5.23 -2.30
CA VAL A 42 1.52 -5.28 -1.13
C VAL A 42 1.89 -3.88 -0.69
N ALA A 43 2.17 -3.70 0.60
CA ALA A 43 2.68 -2.45 1.14
C ALA A 43 4.17 -2.60 1.42
N ARG A 44 5.02 -2.04 0.57
CA ARG A 44 6.48 -2.22 0.69
C ARG A 44 7.00 -1.64 2.01
N ALA A 45 7.87 -2.38 2.67
CA ALA A 45 8.60 -1.87 3.83
C ALA A 45 9.41 -0.60 3.45
N GLY A 46 9.57 0.32 4.38
CA GLY A 46 10.27 1.60 4.25
C GLY A 46 9.49 2.70 3.51
N SER A 47 8.70 2.33 2.50
CA SER A 47 7.92 3.30 1.72
C SER A 47 6.48 3.45 2.22
N GLY A 48 5.89 2.37 2.74
CA GLY A 48 4.48 2.31 3.09
C GLY A 48 3.53 2.49 1.91
N LEU A 49 4.04 2.48 0.67
CA LEU A 49 3.25 2.63 -0.54
C LEU A 49 2.65 1.28 -0.95
N LEU A 50 1.40 1.34 -1.39
CA LEU A 50 0.71 0.20 -1.95
C LEU A 50 1.18 0.00 -3.40
N GLU A 51 1.56 -1.21 -3.78
CA GLU A 51 2.00 -1.57 -5.13
C GLU A 51 1.22 -2.78 -5.65
N ALA A 52 0.89 -2.79 -6.94
CA ALA A 52 0.32 -3.96 -7.61
C ALA A 52 1.46 -4.90 -7.99
N VAL A 53 1.36 -6.16 -7.61
CA VAL A 53 2.40 -7.18 -7.79
C VAL A 53 1.83 -8.47 -8.39
N SER A 54 2.70 -9.25 -9.01
CA SER A 54 2.40 -10.61 -9.50
C SER A 54 2.33 -11.62 -8.36
N GLU A 55 1.91 -12.84 -8.67
CA GLU A 55 1.91 -13.97 -7.71
C GLU A 55 3.33 -14.27 -7.20
N ASP A 56 4.32 -14.36 -8.08
CA ASP A 56 5.72 -14.62 -7.69
C ASP A 56 6.27 -13.53 -6.75
N GLU A 57 5.93 -12.26 -7.02
CA GLU A 57 6.33 -11.12 -6.18
C GLU A 57 5.59 -11.10 -4.84
N LEU A 58 4.35 -11.60 -4.80
CA LEU A 58 3.61 -11.79 -3.55
C LEU A 58 4.25 -12.88 -2.70
N ASP A 59 4.61 -14.00 -3.31
CA ASP A 59 5.29 -15.10 -2.61
C ASP A 59 6.64 -14.63 -2.05
N GLU A 60 7.42 -13.86 -2.82
CA GLU A 60 8.65 -13.24 -2.32
C GLU A 60 8.38 -12.27 -1.16
N TYR A 61 7.32 -11.46 -1.24
CA TYR A 61 6.95 -10.56 -0.15
C TYR A 61 6.59 -11.30 1.15
N LEU A 62 5.84 -12.42 1.03
CA LEU A 62 5.38 -13.22 2.17
C LEU A 62 6.48 -14.12 2.75
N GLU A 63 7.25 -14.78 1.89
CA GLU A 63 8.25 -15.78 2.30
C GLU A 63 9.66 -15.20 2.44
N GLY A 64 9.94 -14.05 1.82
CA GLY A 64 11.24 -13.38 1.83
C GLY A 64 11.50 -12.48 3.04
N GLY A 65 10.53 -12.34 3.95
CA GLY A 65 10.64 -11.55 5.18
C GLY A 65 10.28 -10.07 5.04
N GLU A 66 10.00 -9.57 3.82
CA GLU A 66 9.61 -8.17 3.62
C GLU A 66 8.29 -7.84 4.34
N TYR A 67 7.36 -8.79 4.41
CA TYR A 67 6.15 -8.63 5.19
C TYR A 67 6.42 -8.46 6.69
N ASP A 68 7.36 -9.23 7.25
CA ASP A 68 7.72 -9.14 8.66
C ASP A 68 8.35 -7.77 8.97
N ASP A 69 9.28 -7.32 8.13
CA ASP A 69 9.85 -5.96 8.22
C ASP A 69 8.75 -4.89 8.17
N ARG A 70 7.76 -5.08 7.28
CA ARG A 70 6.62 -4.18 7.19
C ARG A 70 5.79 -4.18 8.48
N LEU A 71 5.57 -5.34 9.13
CA LEU A 71 4.86 -5.44 10.41
C LEU A 71 5.61 -4.72 11.54
N GLU A 72 6.93 -4.86 11.60
CA GLU A 72 7.76 -4.14 12.56
C GLU A 72 7.64 -2.61 12.39
N GLU A 73 7.56 -2.11 11.15
CA GLU A 73 7.45 -0.67 10.86
C GLU A 73 6.11 -0.04 11.24
N ILE A 74 4.98 -0.75 11.07
CA ILE A 74 3.70 -0.28 11.63
C ILE A 74 3.63 -0.45 13.14
N GLY A 75 4.65 -1.04 13.74
CA GLY A 75 4.73 -1.27 15.17
C GLY A 75 3.55 -2.10 15.63
N ASP A 76 3.42 -3.32 15.10
CA ASP A 76 2.62 -4.38 15.73
C ASP A 76 2.89 -4.33 17.26
N ASN A 77 2.07 -3.81 18.19
CA ASN A 77 0.61 -3.62 18.34
C ASN A 77 -0.21 -4.92 18.28
N THR A 78 0.44 -6.05 18.50
CA THR A 78 -0.24 -7.30 18.90
C THR A 78 0.35 -7.89 20.19
N ASP A 79 0.74 -7.04 21.15
CA ASP A 79 0.82 -7.46 22.55
C ASP A 79 -0.53 -7.21 23.23
N GLU A 80 -1.14 -8.28 23.76
CA GLU A 80 -2.27 -8.30 24.72
C GLU A 80 -3.70 -8.43 24.16
N TYR A 81 -4.01 -9.56 23.51
CA TYR A 81 -5.30 -10.23 23.74
C TYR A 81 -5.11 -11.33 24.79
N ASP A 82 -5.04 -10.93 26.05
CA ASP A 82 -5.13 -11.84 27.20
C ASP A 82 -6.59 -12.33 27.30
N TYR A 83 -6.82 -13.63 27.06
CA TYR A 83 -8.09 -14.33 27.30
C TYR A 83 -7.90 -15.45 28.32
#